data_AF-A0A956YX19-F1
#
_entry.id   AF-A0A956YX19-F1
#
_cell.length_a   1.000
_cell.length_b   1.000
_cell.length_c   1.000
_cell.angle_alpha   90.00
_cell.angle_beta   90.00
_cell.angle_gamma   90.00
#
_symmetry.space_group_name_H-M   'P 1'
#
loop_
_entity.id
_entity.type
_entity.pdbx_description
1 polymer ?
#
loop_
_entity_poly.entity_id
_entity_poly.type
_entity_poly.pdbx_seq_one_letter_code
_entity_poly.pdbx_strand_id
1 'polypeptide(L)' 'MSLTKNEKNTIIAKYGRHQGDTGSPEVQIALLTTRIHQLT' A
#
# COMPACT_ATOMS: atom_id res chain seq x y z
N MET A 1 -8.09 -6.01 11.09
CA MET A 1 -6.81 -6.75 11.01
C MET A 1 -5.72 -5.86 10.45
N SER A 2 -4.46 -5.99 10.87
CA SER A 2 -3.32 -5.17 10.38
C SER A 2 -2.80 -5.68 9.03
N LEU A 3 -2.50 -4.78 8.08
CA LEU A 3 -1.92 -5.15 6.77
C LEU A 3 -0.60 -5.90 7.02
N THR A 4 -0.40 -7.05 6.38
CA THR A 4 0.86 -7.78 6.57
C THR A 4 2.03 -7.02 5.93
N LYS A 5 3.25 -7.18 6.47
CA LYS A 5 4.46 -6.55 5.89
C LYS A 5 4.65 -6.92 4.42
N ASN A 6 4.32 -8.16 4.04
CA ASN A 6 4.42 -8.61 2.65
C ASN A 6 3.43 -7.88 1.73
N GLU A 7 2.14 -7.82 2.10
CA GLU A 7 1.15 -7.10 1.30
C GLU A 7 1.51 -5.62 1.15
N LYS A 8 1.96 -4.99 2.24
CA LYS A 8 2.41 -3.59 2.23
C LYS A 8 3.56 -3.38 1.25
N ASN A 9 4.57 -4.26 1.27
CA ASN A 9 5.71 -4.19 0.36
C ASN A 9 5.29 -4.41 -1.10
N THR A 10 4.36 -5.33 -1.36
CA THR A 10 3.81 -5.58 -2.70
C THR A 10 3.08 -4.35 -3.24
N ILE A 11 2.28 -3.68 -2.40
CA ILE A 11 1.55 -2.46 -2.78
C ILE A 11 2.53 -1.31 -3.07
N ILE A 12 3.52 -1.12 -2.20
CA ILE A 12 4.55 -0.10 -2.40
C ILE A 12 5.34 -0.37 -3.69
N ALA A 13 5.70 -1.63 -3.97
CA ALA A 13 6.40 -1.98 -5.21
C ALA A 13 5.54 -1.80 -6.47
N LYS A 14 4.22 -1.98 -6.36
CA LYS A 14 3.28 -1.88 -7.48
C LYS A 14 2.86 -0.44 -7.81
N TYR A 15 2.74 0.41 -6.80
CA TYR A 15 2.21 1.78 -6.93
C TYR A 15 3.27 2.87 -6.66
N GLY A 16 4.46 2.50 -6.19
CA GLY A 16 5.56 3.42 -5.97
C GLY A 16 6.17 3.88 -7.29
N ARG A 17 6.47 5.18 -7.40
CA ARG A 17 7.05 5.77 -8.62
C ARG A 17 8.55 5.50 -8.75
N HIS A 18 9.21 5.27 -7.62
CA HIS A 18 10.63 4.92 -7.52
C HIS A 18 10.85 3.93 -6.36
N GLN A 19 11.99 3.25 -6.38
CA GLN A 19 12.33 2.29 -5.33
C GLN A 19 12.40 2.99 -3.96
N GLY A 20 11.61 2.51 -3.00
CA GLY A 20 11.48 3.13 -1.68
C GLY A 20 10.48 4.28 -1.59
N ASP A 21 9.66 4.50 -2.62
CA ASP A 21 8.58 5.47 -2.58
C ASP A 21 7.44 5.02 -1.65
N THR A 22 7.53 5.39 -0.38
CA THR A 22 6.51 5.10 0.62
C THR A 22 5.58 6.30 0.88
N GLY A 23 5.88 7.45 0.29
CA GLY A 23 5.28 8.74 0.61
C GLY A 23 4.33 9.27 -0.45
N SER A 24 4.42 8.77 -1.69
CA SER A 24 3.58 9.26 -2.78
C SER A 24 2.09 9.08 -2.50
N PRO A 25 1.26 10.03 -2.96
CA PRO A 25 -0.20 9.95 -2.82
C PRO A 25 -0.77 8.64 -3.35
N GLU A 26 -0.25 8.12 -4.46
CA GLU A 26 -0.72 6.86 -5.08
C GLU A 26 -0.52 5.66 -4.16
N VAL A 27 0.64 5.59 -3.50
CA VAL A 27 0.98 4.49 -2.57
C VAL A 27 0.11 4.57 -1.33
N GLN A 28 -0.10 5.77 -0.79
CA GLN A 28 -0.97 5.95 0.38
C GLN A 28 -2.43 5.59 0.06
N ILE A 29 -2.94 6.02 -1.10
CA ILE A 29 -4.28 5.66 -1.55
C ILE A 29 -4.40 4.14 -1.69
N ALA A 30 -3.45 3.48 -2.35
CA ALA A 30 -3.48 2.02 -2.53
C ALA A 30 -3.46 1.26 -1.19
N LEU A 31 -2.67 1.74 -0.21
CA LEU A 31 -2.64 1.17 1.13
C LEU A 31 -3.97 1.36 1.88
N LEU A 32 -4.57 2.54 1.80
CA LEU A 32 -5.87 2.84 2.43
C LEU A 32 -7.02 2.10 1.75
N THR A 33 -7.02 1.98 0.42
CA THR A 33 -8.00 1.20 -0.33
C THR A 33 -7.93 -0.27 0.04
N THR A 34 -6.73 -0.84 0.10
CA THR A 34 -6.55 -2.25 0.55
C THR A 34 -7.05 -2.43 1.98
N ARG A 35 -6.79 -1.45 2.86
CA ARG A 35 -7.29 -1.45 4.23
C ARG A 35 -8.81 -1.49 4.30
N ILE A 36 -9.48 -0.68 3.48
CA ILE A 36 -10.94 -0.60 3.41
C ILE A 36 -11.50 -1.94 2.90
N HIS A 37 -10.94 -2.51 1.83
CA HIS A 37 -11.35 -3.82 1.31
C HIS A 37 -11.14 -4.98 2.29
N GLN A 38 -10.21 -4.86 3.24
CA GLN A 38 -10.05 -5.88 4.30
C GLN A 38 -11.04 -5.71 5.45
N LEU A 39 -11.74 -4.57 5.54
CA LEU A 39 -12.72 -4.26 6.58
C LEU A 39 -14.17 -4.50 6.13
N THR A 40 -14.41 -4.60 4.81
CA THR A 40 -15.69 -4.87 4.17
C THR A 40 -15.66 -6.18 3.42
#